data_AF-A0A176S2K2-F1
#
_entry.id   AF-A0A176S2K2-F1
#
_cell.length_a   1.000
_cell.length_b   1.000
_cell.length_c   1.000
_cell.angle_alpha   90.00
_cell.angle_beta   90.00
_cell.angle_gamma   90.00
#
_symmetry.space_group_name_H-M   'P 1'
#
loop_
_entity.id
_entity.type
_entity.pdbx_description
1 polymer ?
#
loop_
_entity_poly.entity_id
_entity_poly.type
_entity_poly.pdbx_seq_one_letter_code
_entity_poly.pdbx_strand_id
1 'polypeptide(L)'
;MNCIANAILQVSNSPKQWEIVVFRDDSANAFALPGGKIGVHTGLLKMAKNQHQLAAVIGHEIAHVLARHSNERASQHFLLQTGMVLAQALSNPRSQKAKMWMAVLGVGTQLGILLPYSRIHESEADEMGLYLMAKAGFDPRESVKLWQNMGRANGKQGPEFLSTHPSHNTRITRLRRAMGRAMAFYRQATAKGKNPNCRL
;
A
#
# COMPACT_ATOMS: atom_id res chain seq x y z
N MET A 1 -4.70 -16.35 2.76
CA MET A 1 -4.83 -14.94 2.32
C MET A 1 -6.26 -14.48 2.01
N ASN A 2 -7.03 -15.19 1.18
CA ASN A 2 -8.42 -14.79 0.82
C ASN A 2 -9.33 -14.53 2.04
N CYS A 3 -9.22 -15.35 3.09
CA CYS A 3 -9.93 -15.13 4.36
C CYS A 3 -9.70 -13.72 4.94
N ILE A 4 -8.45 -13.25 4.95
CA ILE A 4 -8.06 -11.95 5.51
C ILE A 4 -8.60 -10.81 4.66
N ALA A 5 -8.35 -10.87 3.36
CA ALA A 5 -8.81 -9.84 2.44
C ALA A 5 -10.34 -9.74 2.43
N ASN A 6 -11.06 -10.87 2.38
CA ASN A 6 -12.52 -10.87 2.40
C ASN A 6 -13.09 -10.24 3.67
N ALA A 7 -12.51 -10.55 4.84
CA ALA A 7 -12.93 -9.93 6.10
C ALA A 7 -12.73 -8.40 6.10
N ILE A 8 -11.64 -7.92 5.50
CA ILE A 8 -11.38 -6.48 5.35
C ILE A 8 -12.34 -5.84 4.33
N LEU A 9 -12.56 -6.47 3.19
CA LEU A 9 -13.41 -5.95 2.12
C LEU A 9 -14.87 -5.82 2.55
N GLN A 10 -15.37 -6.74 3.37
CA GLN A 10 -16.71 -6.66 3.97
C GLN A 10 -16.94 -5.41 4.82
N VAL A 11 -15.89 -4.76 5.32
CA VAL A 11 -15.99 -3.53 6.13
C VAL A 11 -15.47 -2.29 5.41
N SER A 12 -15.01 -2.44 4.17
CA SER A 12 -14.37 -1.36 3.41
C SER A 12 -15.33 -0.63 2.48
N ASN A 13 -16.59 -1.09 2.36
CA ASN A 13 -17.58 -0.57 1.40
C ASN A 13 -17.05 -0.51 -0.04
N SER A 14 -16.11 -1.39 -0.42
CA SER A 14 -15.55 -1.36 -1.76
C SER A 14 -16.57 -1.93 -2.76
N PRO A 15 -16.94 -1.19 -3.82
CA PRO A 15 -17.87 -1.68 -4.83
C PRO A 15 -17.19 -2.61 -5.85
N LYS A 16 -15.88 -2.85 -5.74
CA LYS A 16 -15.10 -3.60 -6.72
C LYS A 16 -15.08 -5.09 -6.40
N GLN A 17 -15.00 -5.92 -7.44
CA GLN A 17 -14.56 -7.30 -7.27
C GLN A 17 -13.05 -7.32 -7.02
N TRP A 18 -12.62 -8.11 -6.04
CA TRP A 18 -11.23 -8.20 -5.67
C TRP A 18 -10.63 -9.56 -5.99
N GLU A 19 -9.40 -9.55 -6.50
CA GLU A 19 -8.60 -10.73 -6.77
C GLU A 19 -7.27 -10.61 -6.03
N ILE A 20 -6.88 -11.69 -5.33
CA ILE A 20 -5.63 -11.73 -4.59
C ILE A 20 -4.76 -12.81 -5.20
N VAL A 21 -3.55 -12.43 -5.59
CA VAL A 21 -2.57 -13.30 -6.22
C VAL A 21 -1.33 -13.38 -5.34
N VAL A 22 -0.90 -14.61 -5.05
CA VAL A 22 0.36 -14.89 -4.37
C VAL A 22 1.41 -15.15 -5.44
N PHE A 23 2.48 -14.36 -5.43
CA PHE A 23 3.64 -14.55 -6.30
C PHE A 23 4.72 -15.31 -5.55
N ARG A 24 5.23 -16.39 -6.15
CA ARG A 24 6.40 -17.10 -5.64
C ARG A 24 7.65 -16.27 -5.93
N ASP A 25 7.96 -15.39 -4.99
CA ASP A 25 9.06 -14.45 -5.01
C ASP A 25 9.58 -14.29 -3.57
N ASP A 26 10.90 -14.34 -3.39
CA ASP A 26 11.55 -14.27 -2.09
C ASP A 26 11.67 -12.84 -1.54
N SER A 27 11.42 -11.82 -2.36
CA SER A 27 11.34 -10.43 -1.91
C SER A 27 10.12 -10.23 -1.01
N ALA A 28 10.30 -9.42 0.04
CA ALA A 28 9.21 -9.08 0.96
C ALA A 28 8.44 -7.87 0.42
N ASN A 29 7.44 -8.14 -0.44
CA ASN A 29 6.62 -7.10 -1.08
C ASN A 29 5.12 -7.45 -1.13
N ALA A 30 4.28 -6.43 -1.26
CA ALA A 30 2.88 -6.49 -1.64
C ALA A 30 2.51 -5.20 -2.37
N PHE A 31 1.48 -5.26 -3.20
CA PHE A 31 0.97 -4.09 -3.92
C PHE A 31 -0.50 -4.28 -4.28
N ALA A 32 -1.24 -3.18 -4.37
CA ALA A 32 -2.56 -3.18 -4.99
C ALA A 32 -2.62 -2.32 -6.25
N LEU A 33 -3.42 -2.78 -7.22
CA LEU A 33 -3.64 -2.11 -8.49
C LEU A 33 -5.06 -1.55 -8.58
N PRO A 34 -5.24 -0.42 -9.29
CA PRO A 34 -6.57 0.03 -9.69
C PRO A 34 -7.32 -1.11 -10.40
N GLY A 35 -8.53 -1.42 -9.91
CA GLY A 35 -9.33 -2.54 -10.44
C GLY A 35 -9.53 -3.68 -9.45
N GLY A 36 -9.00 -3.58 -8.22
CA GLY A 36 -9.27 -4.54 -7.16
C GLY A 36 -8.31 -5.73 -7.16
N LYS A 37 -7.08 -5.57 -7.69
CA LYS A 37 -6.09 -6.65 -7.65
C LYS A 37 -5.09 -6.39 -6.54
N ILE A 38 -4.78 -7.41 -5.75
CA ILE A 38 -3.72 -7.39 -4.74
C ILE A 38 -2.69 -8.46 -5.10
N GLY A 39 -1.43 -8.06 -5.24
CA GLY A 39 -0.29 -8.96 -5.35
C GLY A 39 0.44 -9.04 -4.02
N VAL A 40 0.87 -10.24 -3.64
CA VAL A 40 1.68 -10.47 -2.44
C VAL A 40 2.79 -11.45 -2.77
N HIS A 41 4.03 -11.11 -2.42
CA HIS A 41 5.18 -11.98 -2.61
C HIS A 41 5.35 -12.91 -1.41
N THR A 42 5.75 -14.16 -1.66
CA THR A 42 5.97 -15.15 -0.60
C THR A 42 7.01 -14.72 0.45
N GLY A 43 7.99 -13.89 0.07
CA GLY A 43 8.97 -13.32 0.99
C GLY A 43 8.35 -12.47 2.10
N LEU A 44 7.20 -11.82 1.84
CA LEU A 44 6.51 -11.00 2.84
C LEU A 44 5.93 -11.85 3.97
N LEU A 45 5.51 -13.09 3.66
CA LEU A 45 4.99 -14.03 4.64
C LEU A 45 6.06 -14.46 5.66
N LYS A 46 7.35 -14.32 5.32
CA LYS A 46 8.45 -14.52 6.28
C LYS A 46 8.46 -13.43 7.37
N MET A 47 7.88 -12.25 7.11
CA MET A 47 7.84 -11.10 8.03
C MET A 47 6.53 -11.03 8.84
N ALA A 48 5.40 -11.37 8.22
CA ALA A 48 4.09 -11.41 8.85
C ALA A 48 3.88 -12.74 9.59
N LYS A 49 4.05 -12.74 10.91
CA LYS A 49 4.04 -13.96 11.75
C LYS A 49 2.66 -14.47 12.15
N ASN A 50 1.61 -13.67 11.94
CA ASN A 50 0.23 -14.06 12.22
C ASN A 50 -0.75 -13.35 11.27
N GLN A 51 -2.00 -13.79 11.27
CA GLN A 51 -3.06 -13.25 10.42
C GLN A 51 -3.27 -11.74 10.60
N HIS A 52 -3.08 -11.20 11.80
CA HIS A 52 -3.28 -9.78 12.07
C HIS A 52 -2.17 -8.93 11.45
N GLN A 53 -0.92 -9.43 11.48
CA GLN A 53 0.20 -8.79 10.79
C GLN A 53 -0.01 -8.80 9.28
N LEU A 54 -0.45 -9.92 8.70
CA LEU A 54 -0.78 -9.93 7.27
C LEU A 54 -1.99 -9.02 6.97
N ALA A 55 -2.98 -8.95 7.85
CA ALA A 55 -4.13 -8.05 7.73
C ALA A 55 -3.72 -6.57 7.74
N ALA A 56 -2.65 -6.20 8.46
CA ALA A 56 -2.11 -4.84 8.41
C ALA A 56 -1.59 -4.50 7.00
N VAL A 57 -0.84 -5.41 6.35
CA VAL A 57 -0.40 -5.21 4.96
C VAL A 57 -1.60 -5.14 4.01
N ILE A 58 -2.50 -6.12 4.08
CA ILE A 58 -3.64 -6.17 3.16
C ILE A 58 -4.56 -4.96 3.34
N GLY A 59 -4.79 -4.51 4.58
CA GLY A 59 -5.55 -3.30 4.88
C GLY A 59 -4.90 -2.04 4.30
N HIS A 60 -3.57 -1.95 4.40
CA HIS A 60 -2.77 -0.87 3.80
C HIS A 60 -2.90 -0.83 2.27
N GLU A 61 -2.73 -1.98 1.60
CA GLU A 61 -2.88 -2.09 0.15
C GLU A 61 -4.30 -1.76 -0.33
N ILE A 62 -5.32 -2.23 0.39
CA ILE A 62 -6.72 -1.88 0.09
C ILE A 62 -6.93 -0.36 0.27
N ALA A 63 -6.35 0.24 1.31
CA ALA A 63 -6.47 1.67 1.56
C ALA A 63 -5.88 2.51 0.41
N HIS A 64 -4.75 2.12 -0.18
CA HIS A 64 -4.20 2.79 -1.37
C HIS A 64 -5.19 2.85 -2.53
N VAL A 65 -5.93 1.76 -2.78
CA VAL A 65 -6.92 1.71 -3.86
C VAL A 65 -8.16 2.53 -3.51
N LEU A 66 -8.64 2.47 -2.27
CA LEU A 66 -9.81 3.24 -1.83
C LEU A 66 -9.54 4.75 -1.87
N ALA A 67 -8.36 5.18 -1.45
CA ALA A 67 -7.90 6.56 -1.51
C ALA A 67 -7.42 6.99 -2.92
N ARG A 68 -7.43 6.08 -3.90
CA ARG A 68 -7.02 6.33 -5.30
C ARG A 68 -5.57 6.83 -5.44
N HIS A 69 -4.68 6.47 -4.52
CA HIS A 69 -3.28 6.94 -4.51
C HIS A 69 -2.53 6.62 -5.81
N SER A 70 -2.75 5.45 -6.41
CA SER A 70 -2.09 5.11 -7.70
C SER A 70 -2.54 6.03 -8.83
N ASN A 71 -3.82 6.44 -8.85
CA ASN A 71 -4.35 7.37 -9.85
C ASN A 71 -3.82 8.79 -9.61
N GLU A 72 -3.76 9.22 -8.34
CA GLU A 72 -3.20 10.53 -8.00
C GLU A 72 -1.72 10.62 -8.37
N ARG A 73 -0.94 9.59 -8.02
CA ARG A 73 0.48 9.45 -8.42
C ARG A 73 0.64 9.51 -9.93
N ALA A 74 -0.16 8.74 -10.69
CA ALA A 74 -0.12 8.76 -12.14
C ALA A 74 -0.42 10.16 -12.72
N SER A 75 -1.46 10.83 -12.22
CA SER A 75 -1.82 12.19 -12.63
C SER A 75 -0.72 13.21 -12.31
N GLN A 76 -0.12 13.15 -11.12
CA GLN A 76 0.99 14.03 -10.73
C GLN A 76 2.20 13.83 -11.67
N HIS A 77 2.56 12.59 -12.00
CA HIS A 77 3.64 12.33 -12.95
C HIS A 77 3.33 12.83 -14.35
N PHE A 78 2.11 12.59 -14.84
CA PHE A 78 1.69 13.08 -16.15
C PHE A 78 1.75 14.62 -16.22
N LEU A 79 1.30 15.32 -15.17
CA LEU A 79 1.37 16.78 -15.09
C LEU A 79 2.81 17.28 -15.08
N LEU A 80 3.69 16.66 -14.28
CA LEU A 80 5.11 17.03 -14.22
C LEU A 80 5.81 16.82 -15.58
N GLN A 81 5.55 15.69 -16.24
CA GLN A 81 6.11 15.40 -17.57
C GLN A 81 5.61 16.39 -18.62
N THR A 82 4.30 16.67 -18.65
CA THR A 82 3.71 17.62 -19.59
C THR A 82 4.23 19.04 -19.35
N GLY A 83 4.34 19.45 -18.09
CA GLY A 83 4.91 20.75 -17.72
C GLY A 83 6.37 20.92 -18.15
N MET A 84 7.20 19.88 -17.99
CA MET A 84 8.59 19.88 -18.46
C MET A 84 8.71 19.97 -19.99
N VAL A 85 7.82 19.30 -20.72
CA VAL A 85 7.77 19.37 -22.20
C VAL A 85 7.36 20.76 -22.65
N LEU A 86 6.32 21.35 -22.05
CA LEU A 86 5.87 22.69 -22.38
C LEU A 86 6.94 23.74 -22.09
N ALA A 87 7.58 23.67 -20.93
CA ALA A 87 8.69 24.55 -20.56
C ALA A 87 9.87 24.44 -21.54
N GLN A 88 10.19 23.23 -22.01
CA GLN A 88 11.21 23.00 -23.05
C GLN A 88 10.80 23.52 -24.42
N ALA A 89 9.54 23.37 -24.82
CA ALA A 89 9.05 23.87 -26.10
C ALA A 89 9.08 25.39 -26.17
N LEU A 90 8.74 26.08 -25.07
CA LEU A 90 8.78 27.54 -24.97
C LEU A 90 10.22 28.08 -24.90
N SER A 91 11.15 27.33 -24.29
CA SER A 91 12.56 27.75 -24.17
C SER A 91 13.43 27.37 -25.37
N ASN A 92 13.12 26.29 -26.09
CA ASN A 92 13.85 25.86 -27.29
C ASN A 92 13.00 24.98 -28.23
N PRO A 93 12.20 25.59 -29.13
CA PRO A 93 11.21 24.88 -29.96
C PRO A 93 11.78 23.88 -30.98
N ARG A 94 13.11 23.79 -31.18
CA ARG A 94 13.75 22.88 -32.14
C ARG A 94 14.56 21.75 -31.52
N SER A 95 14.53 21.55 -30.20
CA SER A 95 15.41 20.56 -29.56
C SER A 95 14.98 19.11 -29.83
N GLN A 96 15.95 18.22 -30.13
CA GLN A 96 15.72 16.77 -30.22
C GLN A 96 15.16 16.17 -28.91
N LYS A 97 15.38 16.84 -27.77
CA LYS A 97 14.87 16.42 -26.46
C LYS A 97 13.33 16.37 -26.41
N ALA A 98 12.64 17.27 -27.12
CA ALA A 98 11.18 17.25 -27.21
C ALA A 98 10.63 15.94 -27.81
N LYS A 99 11.33 15.36 -28.80
CA LYS A 99 10.95 14.06 -29.41
C LYS A 99 11.23 12.88 -28.49
N MET A 100 12.30 12.92 -27.70
CA MET A 100 12.63 11.89 -26.72
C MET A 100 11.63 11.86 -25.54
N TRP A 101 11.16 13.03 -25.10
CA TRP A 101 10.15 13.12 -24.04
C TRP A 101 8.77 12.60 -24.47
N MET A 102 8.39 12.74 -25.74
CA MET A 102 7.17 12.14 -26.29
C MET A 102 7.21 10.60 -26.27
N ALA A 103 8.38 9.98 -26.43
CA ALA A 103 8.53 8.53 -26.30
C ALA A 103 8.38 8.04 -24.85
N VAL A 104 8.80 8.85 -23.87
CA VAL A 104 8.65 8.54 -22.44
C VAL A 104 7.19 8.60 -21.98
N LEU A 105 6.36 9.49 -22.57
CA LEU A 105 4.92 9.57 -22.30
C LEU A 105 4.18 8.26 -22.67
N GLY A 106 4.70 7.48 -23.63
CA GLY A 106 4.14 6.18 -24.01
C GLY A 106 4.29 5.07 -22.95
N VAL A 107 5.16 5.25 -21.95
CA VAL A 107 5.48 4.26 -20.90
C VAL A 107 4.77 4.59 -19.57
N GLY A 108 3.68 5.36 -19.61
CA GLY A 108 3.01 5.89 -18.41
C GLY A 108 2.46 4.82 -17.45
N THR A 109 2.12 3.62 -17.95
CA THR A 109 1.49 2.56 -17.15
C THR A 109 2.49 1.80 -16.26
N GLN A 110 3.73 1.63 -16.71
CA GLN A 110 4.76 0.88 -15.96
C GLN A 110 5.41 1.72 -14.84
N LEU A 111 5.59 3.02 -15.08
CA LEU A 111 6.19 3.94 -14.10
C LEU A 111 5.32 4.13 -12.86
N GLY A 112 4.00 4.09 -13.03
CA GLY A 112 3.05 4.23 -11.93
C GLY A 112 3.08 3.10 -10.90
N ILE A 113 3.72 1.97 -11.18
CA ILE A 113 3.87 0.84 -10.23
C ILE A 113 5.24 0.87 -9.54
N LEU A 114 6.28 1.35 -10.24
CA LEU A 114 7.68 1.31 -9.78
C LEU A 114 8.06 2.50 -8.89
N LEU A 115 7.32 3.60 -8.94
CA LEU A 115 7.66 4.81 -8.19
C LEU A 115 7.12 4.74 -6.75
N PRO A 116 7.90 5.17 -5.75
CA PRO A 116 7.46 5.13 -4.36
C PRO A 116 6.27 6.07 -4.13
N TYR A 117 5.39 5.71 -3.20
CA TYR A 117 4.30 6.59 -2.77
C TYR A 117 4.82 7.78 -1.96
N SER A 118 4.06 8.87 -1.97
CA SER A 118 4.38 10.04 -1.13
C SER A 118 4.20 9.72 0.36
N ARG A 119 4.87 10.48 1.23
CA ARG A 119 4.70 10.31 2.70
C ARG A 119 3.27 10.59 3.16
N ILE A 120 2.52 11.41 2.43
CA ILE A 120 1.11 11.70 2.70
C ILE A 120 0.26 10.47 2.37
N HIS A 121 0.43 9.91 1.17
CA HIS A 121 -0.25 8.67 0.74
C HIS A 121 -0.01 7.53 1.72
N GLU A 122 1.23 7.32 2.11
CA GLU A 122 1.59 6.25 3.05
C GLU A 122 0.95 6.44 4.42
N SER A 123 0.85 7.68 4.89
CA SER A 123 0.25 7.96 6.20
C SER A 123 -1.27 7.80 6.20
N GLU A 124 -1.92 8.20 5.11
CA GLU A 124 -3.36 8.00 4.92
C GLU A 124 -3.68 6.51 4.79
N ALA A 125 -2.88 5.77 4.01
CA ALA A 125 -3.01 4.34 3.85
C ALA A 125 -2.79 3.57 5.16
N ASP A 126 -1.78 3.96 5.96
CA ASP A 126 -1.54 3.37 7.29
C ASP A 126 -2.77 3.55 8.21
N GLU A 127 -3.31 4.77 8.30
CA GLU A 127 -4.42 5.08 9.20
C GLU A 127 -5.72 4.40 8.76
N MET A 128 -6.05 4.50 7.47
CA MET A 128 -7.22 3.84 6.89
C MET A 128 -7.10 2.31 7.01
N GLY A 129 -5.95 1.74 6.66
CA GLY A 129 -5.66 0.32 6.76
C GLY A 129 -5.77 -0.20 8.19
N LEU A 130 -5.25 0.56 9.17
CA LEU A 130 -5.37 0.25 10.59
C LEU A 130 -6.84 0.20 11.06
N TYR A 131 -7.67 1.14 10.59
CA TYR A 131 -9.10 1.14 10.92
C TYR A 131 -9.86 0.02 10.23
N LEU A 132 -9.52 -0.30 8.98
CA LEU A 132 -10.12 -1.39 8.24
C LEU A 132 -9.83 -2.74 8.90
N MET A 133 -8.57 -3.03 9.24
CA MET A 133 -8.22 -4.27 9.93
C MET A 133 -8.92 -4.38 11.30
N ALA A 134 -9.01 -3.27 12.03
CA ALA A 134 -9.70 -3.23 13.33
C ALA A 134 -11.21 -3.50 13.17
N LYS A 135 -11.88 -2.85 12.22
CA LYS A 135 -13.31 -3.06 11.92
C LYS A 135 -13.62 -4.48 11.44
N ALA A 136 -12.64 -5.14 10.82
CA ALA A 136 -12.72 -6.53 10.38
C ALA A 136 -12.49 -7.54 11.52
N GLY A 137 -12.07 -7.08 12.71
CA GLY A 137 -11.81 -7.94 13.87
C GLY A 137 -10.37 -8.47 13.94
N PHE A 138 -9.41 -7.88 13.21
CA PHE A 138 -7.99 -8.15 13.41
C PHE A 138 -7.40 -7.19 14.44
N ASP A 139 -6.47 -7.67 15.28
CA ASP A 139 -5.85 -6.87 16.33
C ASP A 139 -4.95 -5.76 15.73
N PRO A 140 -5.33 -4.46 15.85
CA PRO A 140 -4.57 -3.38 15.24
C PRO A 140 -3.18 -3.19 15.86
N ARG A 141 -2.93 -3.70 17.07
CA ARG A 141 -1.61 -3.61 17.74
C ARG A 141 -0.53 -4.37 16.98
N GLU A 142 -0.92 -5.38 16.21
CA GLU A 142 -0.02 -6.21 15.41
C GLU A 142 0.58 -5.44 14.22
N SER A 143 -0.04 -4.33 13.78
CA SER A 143 0.54 -3.43 12.77
C SER A 143 1.91 -2.88 13.19
N VAL A 144 2.06 -2.46 14.44
CA VAL A 144 3.33 -1.95 14.98
C VAL A 144 4.38 -3.04 15.02
N LYS A 145 4.01 -4.27 15.42
CA LYS A 145 4.93 -5.42 15.46
C LYS A 145 5.39 -5.84 14.07
N LEU A 146 4.50 -5.81 13.07
CA LEU A 146 4.86 -6.04 11.67
C LEU A 146 5.94 -5.04 11.23
N TRP A 147 5.73 -3.75 11.47
CA TRP A 147 6.71 -2.71 11.13
C TRP A 147 8.06 -2.94 11.82
N GLN A 148 8.05 -3.35 13.08
CA GLN A 148 9.27 -3.74 13.81
C GLN A 148 9.93 -5.00 13.23
N ASN A 149 9.16 -5.97 12.72
CA ASN A 149 9.70 -7.15 12.05
C ASN A 149 10.41 -6.76 10.75
N MET A 150 9.77 -5.92 9.93
CA MET A 150 10.36 -5.41 8.69
C MET A 150 11.63 -4.59 8.96
N GLY A 151 11.65 -3.77 10.01
CA GLY A 151 12.83 -2.98 10.39
C GLY A 151 14.01 -3.81 10.90
N ARG A 152 13.76 -5.01 11.44
CA ARG A 152 14.80 -5.96 11.89
C ARG A 152 15.30 -6.88 10.79
N ALA A 153 14.64 -6.91 9.63
CA ALA A 153 15.05 -7.76 8.53
C ALA A 153 16.35 -7.23 7.90
N ASN A 154 17.49 -7.78 8.34
CA ASN A 154 18.81 -7.44 7.85
C ASN A 154 19.03 -8.03 6.44
N GLY A 155 19.34 -7.15 5.47
CA GLY A 155 19.75 -7.49 4.11
C GLY A 155 20.36 -6.26 3.43
N LYS A 156 21.16 -6.43 2.37
CA LYS A 156 21.88 -5.33 1.68
C LYS A 156 20.98 -4.17 1.21
N GLN A 157 19.67 -4.40 1.06
CA GLN A 157 18.69 -3.42 0.57
C GLN A 157 17.41 -3.32 1.44
N GLY A 158 17.30 -4.09 2.55
CA GLY A 158 16.06 -4.19 3.34
C GLY A 158 14.90 -4.86 2.59
N PRO A 159 13.70 -4.98 3.20
CA PRO A 159 12.50 -5.47 2.52
C PRO A 159 12.07 -4.55 1.37
N GLU A 160 11.77 -5.12 0.20
CA GLU A 160 11.31 -4.36 -0.99
C GLU A 160 10.06 -3.51 -0.71
N PHE A 161 9.17 -3.99 0.17
CA PHE A 161 8.02 -3.23 0.65
C PHE A 161 8.43 -1.87 1.24
N LEU A 162 9.57 -1.78 1.94
CA LEU A 162 10.03 -0.51 2.50
C LEU A 162 10.55 0.47 1.44
N SER A 163 10.96 -0.04 0.27
CA SER A 163 11.41 0.76 -0.87
C SER A 163 10.24 1.40 -1.60
N THR A 164 9.19 0.62 -1.90
CA THR A 164 7.97 1.11 -2.57
C THR A 164 7.08 1.93 -1.62
N HIS A 165 7.15 1.64 -0.33
CA HIS A 165 6.41 2.30 0.74
C HIS A 165 7.36 2.97 1.77
N PRO A 166 7.90 4.16 1.46
CA PRO A 166 8.87 4.82 2.34
C PRO A 166 8.20 5.40 3.61
N SER A 167 8.99 5.61 4.69
CA SER A 167 8.71 6.38 5.94
C SER A 167 8.90 5.65 7.29
N HIS A 168 9.75 4.63 7.35
CA HIS A 168 9.92 3.71 8.48
C HIS A 168 9.83 4.33 9.90
N ASN A 169 10.62 5.37 10.21
CA ASN A 169 10.71 5.90 11.59
C ASN A 169 9.46 6.66 12.05
N THR A 170 8.72 7.28 11.13
CA THR A 170 7.53 8.08 11.48
C THR A 170 6.24 7.25 11.54
N ARG A 171 6.23 6.08 10.88
CA ARG A 171 5.06 5.19 10.78
C ARG A 171 4.62 4.64 12.11
N ILE A 172 5.56 4.05 12.86
CA ILE A 172 5.29 3.47 14.18
C ILE A 172 4.66 4.51 15.10
N THR A 173 5.16 5.74 15.07
CA THR A 173 4.61 6.86 15.85
C THR A 173 3.18 7.21 15.42
N ARG A 174 2.89 7.25 14.12
CA ARG A 174 1.54 7.52 13.60
C ARG A 174 0.56 6.39 13.92
N LEU A 175 0.95 5.13 13.73
CA LEU A 175 0.16 3.96 14.11
C LEU A 175 -0.17 3.96 15.61
N ARG A 176 0.82 4.28 16.47
CA ARG A 176 0.60 4.43 17.92
C ARG A 176 -0.40 5.54 18.24
N ARG A 177 -0.34 6.67 17.53
CA ARG A 177 -1.29 7.78 17.70
C ARG A 177 -2.72 7.40 17.30
N ALA A 178 -2.89 6.69 16.18
CA ALA A 178 -4.18 6.20 15.71
C ALA A 178 -4.73 5.01 16.52
N MET A 179 -3.89 4.36 17.33
CA MET A 179 -4.20 3.12 18.04
C MET A 179 -5.42 3.23 18.95
N GLY A 180 -5.62 4.36 19.64
CA GLY A 180 -6.77 4.54 20.53
C GLY A 180 -8.10 4.37 19.79
N ARG A 181 -8.23 5.01 18.62
CA ARG A 181 -9.40 4.91 17.75
C ARG A 181 -9.52 3.53 17.10
N ALA A 182 -8.40 2.96 16.64
CA ALA A 182 -8.38 1.61 16.09
C ALA A 182 -8.85 0.57 17.12
N MET A 183 -8.41 0.67 18.37
CA MET A 183 -8.83 -0.22 19.46
C MET A 183 -10.32 -0.06 19.82
N ALA A 184 -10.92 1.11 19.60
CA ALA A 184 -12.36 1.28 19.74
C ALA A 184 -13.12 0.51 18.63
N PHE A 185 -12.68 0.62 17.38
CA PHE A 185 -13.26 -0.17 16.27
C PHE A 185 -13.07 -1.67 16.49
N TYR A 186 -11.89 -2.10 16.93
CA TYR A 186 -11.58 -3.50 17.21
C TYR A 186 -12.52 -4.07 18.28
N ARG A 187 -12.65 -3.38 19.43
CA ARG A 187 -13.58 -3.79 20.50
C ARG A 187 -15.03 -3.86 20.03
N GLN A 188 -15.46 -2.91 19.20
CA GLN A 188 -16.80 -2.94 18.62
C GLN A 188 -16.99 -4.12 17.66
N ALA A 189 -15.97 -4.43 16.85
CA ALA A 189 -16.01 -5.56 15.92
C ALA A 189 -16.10 -6.89 16.67
N THR A 190 -15.25 -7.10 17.68
CA THR A 190 -15.23 -8.33 18.48
C THR A 190 -16.52 -8.50 19.30
N ALA A 191 -17.07 -7.41 19.84
CA ALA A 191 -18.37 -7.44 20.53
C ALA A 191 -19.53 -7.85 19.62
N LYS A 192 -19.41 -7.59 18.31
CA LYS A 192 -20.34 -8.06 17.27
C LYS A 192 -20.01 -9.45 16.74
N GLY A 193 -19.11 -10.19 17.40
CA GLY A 193 -18.71 -11.54 17.02
C GLY A 193 -17.72 -11.63 15.86
N LYS A 194 -17.16 -10.50 15.38
CA LYS A 194 -16.13 -10.53 14.32
C LYS A 194 -14.78 -10.96 14.89
N ASN A 195 -14.48 -12.25 14.79
CA ASN A 195 -13.23 -12.85 15.25
C ASN A 195 -12.65 -13.74 14.13
N PRO A 196 -11.97 -13.17 13.12
CA PRO A 196 -11.41 -13.96 12.02
C PRO A 196 -10.39 -14.99 12.53
N ASN A 197 -10.47 -16.20 11.99
CA ASN A 197 -9.53 -17.30 12.27
C ASN A 197 -8.90 -17.78 10.97
N CYS A 198 -8.16 -16.89 10.32
CA CYS A 198 -7.51 -17.15 9.05
C CYS A 198 -6.17 -17.86 9.26
N ARG A 199 -5.94 -18.97 8.54
CA ARG A 199 -4.64 -19.63 8.48
C ARG A 199 -3.73 -18.89 7.49
N LEU A 200 -2.47 -18.73 7.89
CA LEU A 200 -1.39 -18.18 7.05
C LEU A 200 -0.85 -19.24 6.11
#